data_AF-A0A4W3GUG5-F1
#
_entry.id   AF-A0A4W3GUG5-F1
#
_cell.length_a   1.000
_cell.length_b   1.000
_cell.length_c   1.000
_cell.angle_alpha   90.00
_cell.angle_beta   90.00
_cell.angle_gamma   90.00
#
_symmetry.space_group_name_H-M   'P 1'
#
loop_
_entity.id
_entity.type
_entity.pdbx_description
1 polymer ?
#
loop_
_entity_poly.entity_id
_entity_poly.type
_entity_poly.pdbx_seq_one_letter_code
_entity_poly.pdbx_strand_id
1 'polypeptide(L)'
;MNSANVDYEDACLIVRYLASMRPFAQSFDIYLTQILRVLGESAIAVRTKAMKCLSEVVAVDPSILARLDMQRGVHGRLMDNSTSVREAAVELLGRFVLSRPQLTEQYYDMLIERILDTGISVRKRVIKILRDICIEQPTFSKVTEMCVRMIRRVNDEEGIKKLVNETFQKLWFTPTPPHDSEGMTRKILNVTDVVAACRDTGYDWFEQLLQNLLKSEEDSSYKPVKKACVQIVDNLVEHILKYEESLADSDSKGMNTNCLVACLITLYLFSKIQPHLMVKHAMTLQPYLTTKCNVSILSTCTTSHSTHTQAKVLYIYIYVEVNLNLHTLLDHS
;
A
#
# COMPACT_ATOMS: atom_id res chain seq x y z
N MET A 1 -12.92 -13.10 -66.42
CA MET A 1 -11.73 -13.87 -66.00
C MET A 1 -11.34 -13.38 -64.61
N ASN A 2 -11.93 -13.95 -63.55
CA ASN A 2 -11.63 -13.53 -62.18
C ASN A 2 -10.52 -14.44 -61.66
N SER A 3 -9.33 -13.90 -61.44
CA SER A 3 -8.24 -14.67 -60.83
C SER A 3 -8.61 -15.01 -59.39
N ALA A 4 -9.06 -16.25 -59.21
CA ALA A 4 -9.15 -16.96 -57.94
C ALA A 4 -7.73 -17.23 -57.41
N ASN A 5 -6.98 -16.18 -57.04
CA ASN A 5 -5.67 -16.33 -56.44
C ASN A 5 -5.80 -16.12 -54.94
N VAL A 6 -5.72 -17.24 -54.21
CA VAL A 6 -5.48 -17.28 -52.77
C VAL A 6 -4.09 -16.72 -52.53
N ASP A 7 -4.00 -15.60 -51.83
CA ASP A 7 -2.70 -15.04 -51.45
C ASP A 7 -2.12 -15.73 -50.19
N TYR A 8 -0.97 -15.26 -49.72
CA TYR A 8 -0.30 -15.89 -48.56
C TYR A 8 -1.12 -15.77 -47.27
N GLU A 9 -1.80 -14.64 -47.06
CA GLU A 9 -2.59 -14.42 -45.85
C GLU A 9 -3.86 -15.28 -45.88
N ASP A 10 -4.52 -15.35 -47.04
CA ASP A 10 -5.66 -16.22 -47.28
C ASP A 10 -5.28 -17.69 -47.06
N ALA A 11 -4.17 -18.14 -47.64
CA ALA A 11 -3.67 -19.51 -47.45
C ALA A 11 -3.39 -19.81 -45.97
N CYS A 12 -2.80 -18.85 -45.24
CA CYS A 12 -2.54 -18.99 -43.81
C CYS A 12 -3.84 -19.11 -43.00
N LEU A 13 -4.85 -18.29 -43.29
CA LEU A 13 -6.14 -18.35 -42.60
C LEU A 13 -6.87 -19.67 -42.88
N ILE A 14 -6.89 -20.10 -44.15
CA ILE A 14 -7.48 -21.39 -44.55
C ILE A 14 -6.80 -22.54 -43.82
N VAL A 15 -5.47 -22.59 -43.80
CA VAL A 15 -4.72 -23.64 -43.11
C VAL A 15 -4.98 -23.60 -41.60
N ARG A 16 -5.01 -22.42 -40.97
CA ARG A 16 -5.34 -22.28 -39.53
C ARG A 16 -6.74 -22.77 -39.21
N TYR A 17 -7.71 -22.46 -40.06
CA TYR A 17 -9.09 -22.95 -39.90
C TYR A 17 -9.18 -24.47 -40.06
N LEU A 18 -8.52 -25.05 -41.07
CA LEU A 18 -8.47 -26.50 -41.23
C LEU A 18 -7.74 -27.17 -40.06
N ALA A 19 -6.69 -26.54 -39.52
CA ALA A 19 -5.93 -27.01 -38.38
C ALA A 19 -6.72 -26.94 -37.06
N SER A 20 -7.59 -25.93 -36.86
CA SER A 20 -8.42 -25.81 -35.65
C SER A 20 -9.42 -26.95 -35.49
N MET A 21 -9.77 -27.61 -36.59
CA MET A 21 -10.63 -28.81 -36.62
C MET A 21 -9.86 -30.10 -36.33
N ARG A 22 -8.52 -30.06 -36.25
CA ARG A 22 -7.70 -31.25 -35.97
C ARG A 22 -7.64 -31.52 -34.46
N PRO A 23 -7.54 -32.79 -34.03
CA PRO A 23 -7.52 -33.15 -32.61
C PRO A 23 -6.48 -32.40 -31.79
N PHE A 24 -5.30 -32.13 -32.38
CA PHE A 24 -4.23 -31.38 -31.71
C PHE A 24 -4.68 -30.00 -31.23
N ALA A 25 -5.41 -29.23 -32.06
CA ALA A 25 -5.86 -27.89 -31.70
C ALA A 25 -6.97 -27.90 -30.63
N GLN A 26 -7.64 -29.03 -30.44
CA GLN A 26 -8.71 -29.22 -29.46
C GLN A 26 -8.21 -29.80 -28.13
N SER A 27 -6.91 -30.11 -28.01
CA SER A 27 -6.34 -30.79 -26.84
C SER A 27 -6.03 -29.89 -25.65
N PHE A 28 -6.27 -28.57 -25.73
CA PHE A 28 -5.90 -27.63 -24.66
C PHE A 28 -6.50 -28.03 -23.30
N ASP A 29 -7.80 -28.33 -23.26
CA ASP A 29 -8.49 -28.72 -22.03
C ASP A 29 -7.91 -30.00 -21.41
N ILE A 30 -7.43 -30.92 -22.25
CA ILE A 30 -6.79 -32.15 -21.83
C ILE A 30 -5.46 -31.81 -21.14
N TYR A 31 -4.63 -30.98 -21.77
CA TYR A 31 -3.35 -30.57 -21.19
C TYR A 31 -3.53 -29.81 -19.89
N LEU A 32 -4.48 -28.87 -19.84
CA LEU A 32 -4.77 -28.11 -18.63
C LEU A 32 -5.20 -29.04 -17.48
N THR A 33 -6.11 -29.99 -17.77
CA THR A 33 -6.57 -30.98 -16.79
C THR A 33 -5.40 -31.83 -16.27
N GLN A 34 -4.48 -32.25 -17.14
CA GLN A 34 -3.30 -32.99 -16.69
C GLN A 34 -2.36 -32.14 -15.83
N ILE A 35 -2.12 -30.88 -16.18
CA ILE A 35 -1.30 -29.98 -15.37
C ILE A 35 -1.94 -29.78 -13.98
N LEU A 36 -3.26 -29.58 -13.93
CA LEU A 36 -4.00 -29.45 -12.68
C LEU A 36 -3.93 -30.73 -11.82
N ARG A 37 -3.96 -31.91 -12.44
CA ARG A 37 -3.77 -33.18 -11.73
C ARG A 37 -2.37 -33.27 -11.11
N VAL A 38 -1.34 -32.83 -11.84
CA VAL A 38 0.06 -32.85 -11.40
C VAL A 38 0.29 -31.92 -10.19
N LEU A 39 -0.58 -30.95 -9.93
CA LEU A 39 -0.54 -30.18 -8.69
C LEU A 39 -0.70 -31.04 -7.43
N GLY A 40 -1.32 -32.22 -7.55
CA GLY A 40 -1.54 -33.16 -6.44
C GLY A 40 -0.38 -34.13 -6.16
N GLU A 41 0.67 -34.13 -6.97
CA GLU A 41 1.79 -35.09 -6.85
C GLU A 41 2.61 -34.93 -5.56
N SER A 42 3.24 -36.00 -5.09
CA SER A 42 4.03 -35.96 -3.85
C SER A 42 5.30 -35.10 -3.98
N ALA A 43 5.92 -35.09 -5.16
CA ALA A 43 7.18 -34.42 -5.41
C ALA A 43 7.01 -32.89 -5.43
N ILE A 44 7.68 -32.21 -4.49
CA ILE A 44 7.65 -30.75 -4.36
C ILE A 44 8.06 -30.06 -5.66
N ALA A 45 9.17 -30.48 -6.28
CA ALA A 45 9.67 -29.88 -7.51
C ALA A 45 8.66 -29.94 -8.66
N VAL A 46 7.92 -31.05 -8.76
CA VAL A 46 6.89 -31.26 -9.78
C VAL A 46 5.73 -30.30 -9.56
N ARG A 47 5.20 -30.20 -8.33
CA ARG A 47 4.12 -29.26 -8.00
C ARG A 47 4.51 -27.81 -8.20
N THR A 48 5.71 -27.41 -7.78
CA THR A 48 6.24 -26.05 -8.00
C THR A 48 6.35 -25.76 -9.49
N LYS A 49 6.84 -26.71 -10.31
CA LYS A 49 6.95 -26.52 -11.75
C LYS A 49 5.57 -26.43 -12.41
N ALA A 50 4.61 -27.25 -11.99
CA ALA A 50 3.24 -27.18 -12.47
C ALA A 50 2.60 -25.82 -12.16
N MET A 51 2.78 -25.26 -10.94
CA MET A 51 2.32 -23.91 -10.62
C MET A 51 2.97 -22.83 -11.50
N LYS A 52 4.27 -22.93 -11.78
CA LYS A 52 4.94 -22.02 -12.71
C LYS A 52 4.42 -22.16 -14.14
N CYS A 53 4.18 -23.38 -14.61
CA CYS A 53 3.58 -23.62 -15.93
C CYS A 53 2.18 -22.99 -16.02
N LEU A 54 1.35 -23.13 -14.99
CA LEU A 54 0.04 -22.46 -14.95
C LEU A 54 0.18 -20.94 -14.97
N SER A 55 1.18 -20.37 -14.30
CA SER A 55 1.44 -18.93 -14.38
C SER A 55 1.76 -18.46 -15.79
N GLU A 56 2.50 -19.24 -16.57
CA GLU A 56 2.81 -18.90 -17.98
C GLU A 56 1.57 -19.04 -18.87
N VAL A 57 0.73 -20.05 -18.64
CA VAL A 57 -0.56 -20.19 -19.36
C VAL A 57 -1.48 -19.00 -19.08
N VAL A 58 -1.63 -18.63 -17.80
CA VAL A 58 -2.44 -17.48 -17.37
C VAL A 58 -1.90 -16.16 -17.92
N ALA A 59 -0.58 -16.01 -18.04
CA ALA A 59 0.03 -14.81 -18.60
C ALA A 59 -0.34 -14.61 -20.09
N VAL A 60 -0.60 -15.70 -20.83
CA VAL A 60 -1.04 -15.65 -22.22
C VAL A 60 -2.55 -15.44 -22.33
N ASP A 61 -3.34 -16.23 -21.59
CA ASP A 61 -4.80 -16.07 -21.52
C ASP A 61 -5.27 -16.01 -20.05
N PRO A 62 -5.49 -14.79 -19.52
CA PRO A 62 -5.91 -14.65 -18.14
C PRO A 62 -7.39 -15.04 -17.91
N SER A 63 -8.19 -15.26 -18.97
CA SER A 63 -9.60 -15.69 -18.80
C SER A 63 -9.74 -17.09 -18.21
N ILE A 64 -8.68 -17.90 -18.31
CA ILE A 64 -8.63 -19.26 -17.81
C ILE A 64 -8.85 -19.37 -16.29
N LEU A 65 -8.52 -18.32 -15.52
CA LEU A 65 -8.73 -18.29 -14.07
C LEU A 65 -10.20 -18.09 -13.66
N ALA A 66 -11.08 -17.77 -14.61
CA ALA A 66 -12.53 -17.83 -14.37
C ALA A 66 -13.04 -19.28 -14.25
N ARG A 67 -12.27 -20.28 -14.71
CA ARG A 67 -12.68 -21.69 -14.62
C ARG A 67 -12.59 -22.21 -13.19
N LEU A 68 -13.60 -22.95 -12.79
CA LEU A 68 -13.72 -23.50 -11.43
C LEU A 68 -12.60 -24.48 -11.06
N ASP A 69 -12.13 -25.27 -12.03
CA ASP A 69 -11.03 -26.23 -11.85
C ASP A 69 -9.70 -25.53 -11.56
N MET A 70 -9.42 -24.45 -12.30
CA MET A 70 -8.27 -23.56 -12.08
C MET A 70 -8.32 -22.88 -10.72
N GLN A 71 -9.47 -22.29 -10.35
CA GLN A 71 -9.63 -21.62 -9.05
C GLN A 71 -9.37 -22.58 -7.89
N ARG A 72 -9.96 -23.78 -7.94
CA ARG A 72 -9.75 -24.82 -6.92
C ARG A 72 -8.29 -25.28 -6.87
N GLY A 73 -7.67 -25.50 -8.03
CA GLY A 73 -6.27 -25.91 -8.14
C GLY A 73 -5.33 -24.89 -7.51
N VAL A 74 -5.48 -23.62 -7.84
CA VAL A 74 -4.65 -22.53 -7.30
C VAL A 74 -4.92 -22.31 -5.81
N HIS A 75 -6.19 -22.26 -5.38
CA HIS A 75 -6.55 -22.11 -3.96
C HIS A 75 -5.95 -23.22 -3.10
N GLY A 76 -6.04 -24.47 -3.55
CA GLY A 76 -5.47 -25.61 -2.83
C GLY A 76 -3.94 -25.56 -2.69
N ARG A 77 -3.23 -24.74 -3.48
CA ARG A 77 -1.76 -24.58 -3.41
C ARG A 77 -1.32 -23.37 -2.59
N LEU A 78 -2.21 -22.45 -2.22
CA LEU A 78 -1.89 -21.39 -1.25
C LEU A 78 -1.61 -21.92 0.16
N MET A 79 -2.16 -23.10 0.49
CA MET A 79 -1.99 -23.78 1.78
C MET A 79 -1.10 -25.03 1.66
N ASP A 80 -0.26 -25.09 0.63
CA ASP A 80 0.65 -26.22 0.43
C ASP A 80 1.66 -26.35 1.58
N ASN A 81 2.07 -27.59 1.92
CA ASN A 81 3.10 -27.82 2.93
C ASN A 81 4.46 -27.18 2.56
N SER A 82 4.78 -27.09 1.27
CA SER A 82 6.03 -26.50 0.79
C SER A 82 5.93 -24.99 0.58
N THR A 83 6.85 -24.26 1.20
CA THR A 83 7.02 -22.81 0.99
C THR A 83 7.18 -22.44 -0.49
N SER A 84 7.92 -23.22 -1.27
CA SER A 84 8.16 -22.92 -2.69
C SER A 84 6.92 -23.08 -3.57
N VAL A 85 5.99 -23.95 -3.17
CA VAL A 85 4.71 -24.14 -3.86
C VAL A 85 3.76 -23.00 -3.50
N ARG A 86 3.67 -22.64 -2.22
CA ARG A 86 2.88 -21.49 -1.76
C ARG A 86 3.34 -20.19 -2.41
N GLU A 87 4.65 -19.96 -2.50
CA GLU A 87 5.21 -18.78 -3.17
C GLU A 87 4.83 -18.73 -4.65
N ALA A 88 4.92 -19.86 -5.36
CA ALA A 88 4.52 -19.94 -6.77
C ALA A 88 3.01 -19.69 -6.96
N ALA A 89 2.17 -20.11 -6.01
CA ALA A 89 0.74 -19.83 -6.03
C ALA A 89 0.44 -18.34 -5.80
N VAL A 90 1.11 -17.71 -4.83
CA VAL A 90 0.98 -16.27 -4.58
C VAL A 90 1.49 -15.46 -5.77
N GLU A 91 2.59 -15.86 -6.41
CA GLU A 91 3.10 -15.20 -7.63
C GLU A 91 2.10 -15.27 -8.79
N LEU A 92 1.51 -16.44 -9.03
CA LEU A 92 0.49 -16.62 -10.06
C LEU A 92 -0.69 -15.68 -9.83
N LEU A 93 -1.25 -15.65 -8.62
CA LEU A 93 -2.37 -14.78 -8.28
C LEU A 93 -1.97 -13.29 -8.36
N GLY A 94 -0.78 -12.94 -7.89
CA GLY A 94 -0.27 -11.57 -7.91
C GLY A 94 -0.17 -10.97 -9.32
N ARG A 95 0.44 -11.72 -10.26
CA ARG A 95 0.48 -11.30 -11.68
C ARG A 95 -0.93 -11.10 -12.25
N PHE A 96 -1.86 -11.93 -11.83
CA PHE A 96 -3.21 -11.91 -12.35
C PHE A 96 -4.05 -10.73 -11.84
N VAL A 97 -4.08 -10.49 -10.52
CA VAL A 97 -4.84 -9.35 -9.96
C VAL A 97 -4.31 -8.00 -10.44
N LEU A 98 -3.02 -7.93 -10.79
CA LEU A 98 -2.40 -6.74 -11.40
C LEU A 98 -2.80 -6.59 -12.88
N SER A 99 -2.96 -7.68 -13.63
CA SER A 99 -3.37 -7.63 -15.05
C SER A 99 -4.89 -7.49 -15.24
N ARG A 100 -5.70 -7.92 -14.27
CA ARG A 100 -7.17 -7.78 -14.26
C ARG A 100 -7.66 -7.23 -12.93
N PRO A 101 -7.66 -5.89 -12.75
CA PRO A 101 -8.11 -5.24 -11.52
C PRO A 101 -9.50 -5.62 -11.04
N GLN A 102 -10.41 -6.04 -11.94
CA GLN A 102 -11.77 -6.47 -11.58
C GLN A 102 -11.78 -7.71 -10.68
N LEU A 103 -10.69 -8.47 -10.64
CA LEU A 103 -10.56 -9.70 -9.87
C LEU A 103 -9.78 -9.51 -8.57
N THR A 104 -9.22 -8.32 -8.33
CA THR A 104 -8.51 -8.00 -7.09
C THR A 104 -9.37 -8.29 -5.86
N GLU A 105 -10.63 -7.87 -5.87
CA GLU A 105 -11.57 -8.09 -4.76
C GLU A 105 -11.81 -9.59 -4.49
N GLN A 106 -11.97 -10.38 -5.55
CA GLN A 106 -12.22 -11.83 -5.43
C GLN A 106 -11.08 -12.59 -4.75
N TYR A 107 -9.82 -12.19 -4.99
CA TYR A 107 -8.63 -12.89 -4.48
C TYR A 107 -7.97 -12.18 -3.29
N TYR A 108 -8.45 -10.99 -2.91
CA TYR A 108 -7.83 -10.15 -1.90
C TYR A 108 -7.65 -10.88 -0.56
N ASP A 109 -8.73 -11.44 -0.02
CA ASP A 109 -8.72 -12.08 1.30
C ASP A 109 -7.67 -13.21 1.37
N MET A 110 -7.54 -13.97 0.29
CA MET A 110 -6.58 -15.07 0.23
C MET A 110 -5.13 -14.58 0.12
N LEU A 111 -4.90 -13.52 -0.65
CA LEU A 111 -3.58 -12.90 -0.78
C LEU A 111 -3.13 -12.24 0.52
N ILE A 112 -4.01 -11.47 1.17
CA ILE A 112 -3.66 -10.71 2.38
C ILE A 112 -3.36 -11.63 3.57
N GLU A 113 -4.04 -12.76 3.69
CA GLU A 113 -3.74 -13.76 4.73
C GLU A 113 -2.32 -14.31 4.62
N ARG A 114 -1.76 -14.40 3.40
CA ARG A 114 -0.39 -14.91 3.18
C ARG A 114 0.70 -13.96 3.68
N ILE A 115 0.37 -12.74 4.11
CA ILE A 115 1.36 -11.84 4.73
C ILE A 115 1.91 -12.39 6.07
N LEU A 116 1.20 -13.33 6.68
CA LEU A 116 1.60 -14.03 7.92
C LEU A 116 2.17 -15.43 7.66
N ASP A 117 2.50 -15.77 6.41
CA ASP A 117 3.05 -17.09 6.06
C ASP A 117 4.38 -17.34 6.80
N THR A 118 4.62 -18.60 7.20
CA THR A 118 5.88 -18.96 7.87
C THR A 118 7.11 -18.78 6.98
N GLY A 119 6.93 -18.92 5.66
CA GLY A 119 7.97 -18.75 4.66
C GLY A 119 8.27 -17.28 4.35
N ILE A 120 9.54 -16.89 4.53
CA ILE A 120 10.03 -15.53 4.24
C ILE A 120 9.77 -15.15 2.77
N SER A 121 10.03 -16.05 1.82
CA SER A 121 9.88 -15.76 0.40
C SER A 121 8.42 -15.48 0.00
N VAL A 122 7.47 -16.19 0.61
CA VAL A 122 6.02 -15.96 0.46
C VAL A 122 5.67 -14.56 0.98
N ARG A 123 6.07 -14.21 2.21
CA ARG A 123 5.80 -12.89 2.79
C ARG A 123 6.39 -11.75 1.95
N LYS A 124 7.64 -11.88 1.49
CA LYS A 124 8.26 -10.91 0.56
C LYS A 124 7.46 -10.76 -0.72
N ARG A 125 6.93 -11.86 -1.27
CA ARG A 125 6.12 -11.84 -2.48
C ARG A 125 4.80 -11.11 -2.26
N VAL A 126 4.09 -11.41 -1.17
CA VAL A 126 2.84 -10.73 -0.83
C VAL A 126 3.05 -9.22 -0.68
N ILE A 127 4.07 -8.78 0.06
CA ILE A 127 4.36 -7.35 0.25
C ILE A 127 4.58 -6.64 -1.10
N LYS A 128 5.31 -7.26 -2.03
CA LYS A 128 5.52 -6.69 -3.37
C LYS A 128 4.21 -6.57 -4.16
N ILE A 129 3.37 -7.61 -4.14
CA ILE A 129 2.07 -7.61 -4.82
C ILE A 129 1.17 -6.52 -4.23
N LEU A 130 1.06 -6.44 -2.89
CA LEU A 130 0.23 -5.43 -2.22
C LEU A 130 0.71 -4.01 -2.52
N ARG A 131 2.02 -3.77 -2.52
CA ARG A 131 2.60 -2.50 -2.95
C ARG A 131 2.19 -2.15 -4.38
N ASP A 132 2.31 -3.10 -5.29
CA ASP A 132 2.00 -2.86 -6.71
C ASP A 132 0.49 -2.61 -6.90
N ILE A 133 -0.38 -3.29 -6.15
CA ILE A 133 -1.82 -2.98 -6.13
C ILE A 133 -2.06 -1.55 -5.60
N CYS A 134 -1.41 -1.13 -4.52
CA CYS A 134 -1.56 0.24 -4.01
C CYS A 134 -1.14 1.33 -5.02
N ILE A 135 -0.21 1.00 -5.94
CA ILE A 135 0.26 1.94 -6.97
C ILE A 135 -0.66 1.93 -8.19
N GLU A 136 -1.01 0.74 -8.69
CA GLU A 136 -1.78 0.59 -9.94
C GLU A 136 -3.30 0.77 -9.72
N GLN A 137 -3.79 0.56 -8.49
CA GLN A 137 -5.21 0.62 -8.12
C GLN A 137 -5.43 1.50 -6.88
N PRO A 138 -5.10 2.81 -6.92
CA PRO A 138 -5.10 3.68 -5.74
C PRO A 138 -6.50 3.95 -5.16
N THR A 139 -7.56 3.72 -5.93
CA THR A 139 -8.96 3.87 -5.51
C THR A 139 -9.57 2.58 -4.95
N PHE A 140 -8.79 1.49 -4.88
CA PHE A 140 -9.27 0.23 -4.32
C PHE A 140 -9.59 0.38 -2.83
N SER A 141 -10.78 -0.05 -2.41
CA SER A 141 -11.31 0.19 -1.06
C SER A 141 -10.46 -0.37 0.09
N LYS A 142 -9.57 -1.33 -0.22
CA LYS A 142 -8.69 -2.00 0.76
C LYS A 142 -7.28 -1.43 0.84
N VAL A 143 -6.94 -0.35 0.13
CA VAL A 143 -5.58 0.22 0.13
C VAL A 143 -5.09 0.54 1.56
N THR A 144 -5.91 1.17 2.38
CA THR A 144 -5.56 1.48 3.78
C THR A 144 -5.30 0.20 4.58
N GLU A 145 -6.14 -0.83 4.44
CA GLU A 145 -5.95 -2.11 5.10
C GLU A 145 -4.63 -2.77 4.67
N MET A 146 -4.31 -2.75 3.36
CA MET A 146 -3.03 -3.26 2.84
C MET A 146 -1.84 -2.55 3.47
N CYS A 147 -1.87 -1.22 3.54
CA CYS A 147 -0.82 -0.43 4.17
C CYS A 147 -0.67 -0.77 5.65
N VAL A 148 -1.77 -0.87 6.41
CA VAL A 148 -1.74 -1.30 7.83
C VAL A 148 -1.12 -2.69 7.98
N ARG A 149 -1.49 -3.64 7.12
CA ARG A 149 -0.96 -5.01 7.15
C ARG A 149 0.53 -5.06 6.81
N MET A 150 0.98 -4.30 5.81
CA MET A 150 2.39 -4.23 5.41
C MET A 150 3.25 -3.55 6.48
N ILE A 151 2.80 -2.43 7.04
CA ILE A 151 3.64 -1.66 7.98
C ILE A 151 3.85 -2.37 9.31
N ARG A 152 2.89 -3.21 9.73
CA ARG A 152 3.04 -4.09 10.89
C ARG A 152 4.17 -5.13 10.75
N ARG A 153 4.77 -5.28 9.56
CA ARG A 153 5.94 -6.13 9.31
C ARG A 153 7.28 -5.39 9.47
N VAL A 154 7.30 -4.17 10.03
CA VAL A 154 8.55 -3.40 10.23
C VAL A 154 9.53 -4.05 11.23
N ASN A 155 9.04 -4.85 12.19
CA ASN A 155 9.84 -5.62 13.14
C ASN A 155 9.98 -7.10 12.78
N ASP A 156 9.71 -7.42 11.51
CA ASP A 156 9.91 -8.75 10.98
C ASP A 156 11.41 -9.02 10.69
N GLU A 157 11.74 -10.17 10.14
CA GLU A 157 13.09 -10.55 9.73
C GLU A 157 13.75 -9.50 8.83
N GLU A 158 15.08 -9.38 8.89
CA GLU A 158 15.84 -8.28 8.25
C GLU A 158 15.51 -8.10 6.76
N GLY A 159 15.36 -9.20 6.02
CA GLY A 159 14.98 -9.16 4.59
C GLY A 159 13.56 -8.69 4.32
N ILE A 160 12.64 -8.80 5.28
CA ILE A 160 11.27 -8.27 5.23
C ILE A 160 11.28 -6.81 5.68
N LYS A 161 11.94 -6.50 6.80
CA LYS A 161 12.09 -5.13 7.32
C LYS A 161 12.64 -4.20 6.24
N LYS A 162 13.71 -4.60 5.54
CA LYS A 162 14.26 -3.83 4.42
C LYS A 162 13.22 -3.58 3.32
N LEU A 163 12.48 -4.61 2.92
CA LEU A 163 11.44 -4.50 1.89
C LEU A 163 10.27 -3.59 2.31
N VAL A 164 9.87 -3.61 3.58
CA VAL A 164 8.82 -2.73 4.12
C VAL A 164 9.29 -1.27 4.05
N ASN A 165 10.54 -0.99 4.46
CA ASN A 165 11.12 0.36 4.35
C ASN A 165 11.13 0.84 2.88
N GLU A 166 11.65 0.03 1.95
CA GLU A 166 11.65 0.35 0.51
C GLU A 166 10.23 0.58 -0.04
N THR A 167 9.27 -0.21 0.44
CA THR A 167 7.86 -0.11 0.04
C THR A 167 7.25 1.23 0.44
N PHE A 168 7.39 1.63 1.71
CA PHE A 168 6.83 2.89 2.17
C PHE A 168 7.64 4.12 1.75
N GLN A 169 8.93 3.98 1.48
CA GLN A 169 9.70 5.01 0.79
C GLN A 169 9.11 5.31 -0.59
N LYS A 170 8.77 4.26 -1.35
CA LYS A 170 8.12 4.42 -2.67
C LYS A 170 6.69 4.97 -2.56
N LEU A 171 5.88 4.48 -1.62
CA LEU A 171 4.47 4.89 -1.49
C LEU A 171 4.30 6.30 -0.92
N TRP A 172 5.04 6.65 0.13
CA TRP A 172 4.82 7.90 0.87
C TRP A 172 6.00 8.87 0.75
N PHE A 173 7.23 8.38 0.88
CA PHE A 173 8.41 9.26 1.02
C PHE A 173 9.18 9.48 -0.28
N THR A 174 8.48 9.47 -1.41
CA THR A 174 8.98 9.96 -2.70
C THR A 174 8.43 11.36 -2.93
N PRO A 175 9.26 12.38 -3.24
CA PRO A 175 8.78 13.74 -3.49
C PRO A 175 7.71 13.77 -4.58
N THR A 176 6.59 14.42 -4.31
CA THR A 176 5.51 14.61 -5.29
C THR A 176 5.87 15.80 -6.19
N PRO A 177 5.74 15.69 -7.53
CA PRO A 177 5.94 16.82 -8.42
C PRO A 177 4.98 17.99 -8.10
N PRO A 178 5.40 19.27 -8.23
CA PRO A 178 4.55 20.42 -7.88
C PRO A 178 3.21 20.50 -8.62
N HIS A 179 3.11 19.90 -9.80
CA HIS A 179 1.90 19.86 -10.62
C HIS A 179 0.92 18.73 -10.25
N ASP A 180 1.34 17.77 -9.41
CA ASP A 180 0.54 16.61 -9.02
C ASP A 180 -0.11 16.83 -7.63
N SER A 181 -0.97 17.84 -7.54
CA SER A 181 -1.71 18.16 -6.30
C SER A 181 -2.68 17.05 -5.89
N GLU A 182 -3.26 16.35 -6.87
CA GLU A 182 -4.16 15.22 -6.63
C GLU A 182 -3.40 14.02 -6.04
N GLY A 183 -2.22 13.69 -6.60
CA GLY A 183 -1.35 12.67 -6.03
C GLY A 183 -0.86 13.01 -4.63
N MET A 184 -0.58 14.29 -4.36
CA MET A 184 -0.25 14.76 -3.02
C MET A 184 -1.42 14.59 -2.05
N THR A 185 -2.63 14.94 -2.47
CA THR A 185 -3.85 14.79 -1.65
C THR A 185 -4.11 13.32 -1.33
N ARG A 186 -4.05 12.42 -2.33
CA ARG A 186 -4.20 10.97 -2.12
C ARG A 186 -3.16 10.42 -1.14
N LYS A 187 -1.91 10.89 -1.24
CA LYS A 187 -0.83 10.49 -0.33
C LYS A 187 -1.12 10.90 1.12
N ILE A 188 -1.57 12.14 1.33
CA ILE A 188 -1.92 12.64 2.66
C ILE A 188 -3.06 11.83 3.26
N LEU A 189 -4.15 11.65 2.50
CA LEU A 189 -5.31 10.89 2.95
C LEU A 189 -4.93 9.46 3.35
N ASN A 190 -4.12 8.78 2.52
CA ASN A 190 -3.65 7.43 2.83
C ASN A 190 -2.81 7.39 4.13
N VAL A 191 -1.85 8.31 4.30
CA VAL A 191 -1.05 8.37 5.53
C VAL A 191 -1.95 8.61 6.75
N THR A 192 -2.87 9.57 6.68
CA THR A 192 -3.78 9.88 7.79
C THR A 192 -4.74 8.74 8.08
N ASP A 193 -5.25 8.05 7.06
CA ASP A 193 -6.15 6.91 7.22
C ASP A 193 -5.45 5.73 7.89
N VAL A 194 -4.18 5.48 7.55
CA VAL A 194 -3.38 4.43 8.21
C VAL A 194 -3.07 4.81 9.66
N VAL A 195 -2.79 6.07 9.94
CA VAL A 195 -2.64 6.57 11.32
C VAL A 195 -3.94 6.43 12.10
N ALA A 196 -5.09 6.79 11.51
CA ALA A 196 -6.40 6.62 12.13
C ALA A 196 -6.70 5.15 12.43
N ALA A 197 -6.45 4.25 11.47
CA ALA A 197 -6.67 2.81 11.61
C ALA A 197 -5.75 2.13 12.64
N CYS A 198 -4.62 2.75 12.98
CA CYS A 198 -3.67 2.24 13.97
C CYS A 198 -3.88 2.78 15.39
N ARG A 199 -4.92 3.58 15.65
CA ARG A 199 -5.17 4.24 16.96
C ARG A 199 -5.13 3.28 18.14
N ASP A 200 -5.74 2.11 18.01
CA ASP A 200 -5.86 1.14 19.11
C ASP A 200 -4.60 0.26 19.28
N THR A 201 -3.75 0.19 18.26
CA THR A 201 -2.55 -0.65 18.26
C THR A 201 -1.25 0.12 18.55
N GLY A 202 -1.31 1.45 18.61
CA GLY A 202 -0.15 2.30 18.82
C GLY A 202 0.59 2.70 17.54
N TYR A 203 1.59 3.57 17.70
CA TYR A 203 2.28 4.29 16.62
C TYR A 203 3.78 4.02 16.51
N ASP A 204 4.33 3.08 17.28
CA ASP A 204 5.76 2.75 17.30
C ASP A 204 6.29 2.37 15.91
N TRP A 205 5.43 1.77 15.08
CA TRP A 205 5.75 1.43 13.70
C TRP A 205 6.11 2.65 12.84
N PHE A 206 5.46 3.81 13.08
CA PHE A 206 5.69 5.03 12.30
C PHE A 206 7.04 5.63 12.68
N GLU A 207 7.33 5.65 13.97
CA GLU A 207 8.61 6.09 14.51
C GLU A 207 9.76 5.26 13.96
N GLN A 208 9.65 3.94 14.06
CA GLN A 208 10.68 3.03 13.54
C GLN A 208 10.86 3.16 12.03
N LEU A 209 9.77 3.24 11.26
CA LEU A 209 9.83 3.41 9.81
C LEU A 209 10.57 4.71 9.44
N LEU A 210 10.08 5.84 9.96
CA LEU A 210 10.61 7.14 9.54
C LEU A 210 12.05 7.35 10.02
N GLN A 211 12.40 6.88 11.23
CA GLN A 211 13.79 6.90 11.71
C GLN A 211 14.71 6.06 10.80
N ASN A 212 14.29 4.85 10.41
CA ASN A 212 15.08 4.00 9.51
C ASN A 212 15.29 4.66 8.14
N LEU A 213 14.24 5.25 7.57
CA LEU A 213 14.31 5.93 6.27
C LEU A 213 15.23 7.16 6.32
N LEU A 214 15.09 8.00 7.34
CA LEU A 214 15.93 9.19 7.50
C LEU A 214 17.40 8.84 7.73
N LYS A 215 17.66 7.82 8.56
CA LYS A 215 19.02 7.31 8.80
C LYS A 215 19.67 6.74 7.53
N SER A 216 18.89 6.09 6.68
CA SER A 216 19.41 5.51 5.43
C SER A 216 19.89 6.55 4.40
N GLU A 217 19.48 7.81 4.54
CA GLU A 217 19.86 8.92 3.65
C GLU A 217 20.75 9.97 4.34
N GLU A 218 21.29 9.68 5.52
CA GLU A 218 22.07 10.64 6.31
C GLU A 218 23.30 11.14 5.54
N ASP A 219 24.04 10.20 4.94
CA ASP A 219 25.25 10.42 4.13
C ASP A 219 24.94 10.71 2.65
N SER A 220 23.68 10.64 2.22
CA SER A 220 23.30 10.88 0.83
C SER A 220 23.28 12.38 0.51
N SER A 221 23.91 12.76 -0.60
CA SER A 221 23.86 14.13 -1.15
C SER A 221 22.42 14.55 -1.49
N TYR A 222 21.63 13.61 -2.01
CA TYR A 222 20.22 13.82 -2.30
C TYR A 222 19.36 13.17 -1.22
N LYS A 223 18.48 13.96 -0.58
CA LYS A 223 17.63 13.54 0.56
C LYS A 223 16.14 13.54 0.19
N PRO A 224 15.66 12.61 -0.66
CA PRO A 224 14.28 12.59 -1.12
C PRO A 224 13.28 12.33 0.02
N VAL A 225 13.61 11.50 1.01
CA VAL A 225 12.72 11.26 2.16
C VAL A 225 12.49 12.57 2.92
N LYS A 226 13.57 13.32 3.19
CA LYS A 226 13.47 14.61 3.90
C LYS A 226 12.62 15.62 3.13
N LYS A 227 12.77 15.70 1.80
CA LYS A 227 11.93 16.55 0.94
C LYS A 227 10.46 16.14 0.96
N ALA A 228 10.18 14.84 0.89
CA ALA A 228 8.82 14.32 0.97
C ALA A 228 8.17 14.60 2.33
N CYS A 229 8.91 14.47 3.44
CA CYS A 229 8.42 14.83 4.77
C CYS A 229 8.00 16.31 4.85
N VAL A 230 8.80 17.22 4.29
CA VAL A 230 8.44 18.65 4.23
C VAL A 230 7.13 18.83 3.44
N GLN A 231 7.01 18.22 2.26
CA GLN A 231 5.78 18.33 1.46
C GLN A 231 4.56 17.80 2.22
N ILE A 232 4.68 16.64 2.88
CA ILE A 232 3.60 16.01 3.63
C ILE A 232 3.16 16.91 4.79
N VAL A 233 4.10 17.43 5.59
CA VAL A 233 3.78 18.33 6.70
C VAL A 233 3.14 19.63 6.21
N ASP A 234 3.67 20.23 5.16
CA ASP A 234 3.13 21.48 4.60
C ASP A 234 1.69 21.34 4.14
N ASN A 235 1.41 20.29 3.37
CA ASN A 235 0.07 20.06 2.85
C ASN A 235 -0.88 19.54 3.93
N LEU A 236 -0.39 18.83 4.96
CA LEU A 236 -1.20 18.46 6.14
C LEU A 236 -1.68 19.71 6.88
N VAL A 237 -0.80 20.69 7.10
CA VAL A 237 -1.18 21.97 7.72
C VAL A 237 -2.20 22.69 6.84
N GLU A 238 -1.95 22.82 5.53
CA GLU A 238 -2.91 23.42 4.60
C GLU A 238 -4.27 22.72 4.61
N HIS A 239 -4.29 21.38 4.68
CA HIS A 239 -5.52 20.59 4.74
C HIS A 239 -6.30 20.84 6.05
N ILE A 240 -5.60 21.03 7.18
CA ILE A 240 -6.23 21.41 8.46
C ILE A 240 -6.86 22.80 8.39
N LEU A 241 -6.17 23.77 7.77
CA LEU A 241 -6.70 25.14 7.61
C LEU A 241 -7.95 25.16 6.72
N LYS A 242 -7.91 24.49 5.56
CA LYS A 242 -9.06 24.38 4.64
C LYS A 242 -10.26 23.70 5.31
N TYR A 243 -9.99 22.71 6.16
CA TYR A 243 -11.04 22.01 6.89
C TYR A 243 -11.77 22.93 7.88
N GLU A 244 -11.06 23.83 8.57
CA GLU A 244 -11.69 24.81 9.45
C GLU A 244 -12.56 25.82 8.68
N GLU A 245 -12.04 26.35 7.57
CA GLU A 245 -12.79 27.28 6.71
C GLU A 245 -14.11 26.66 6.25
N SER A 246 -14.08 25.37 5.86
CA SER A 246 -15.29 24.64 5.47
C SER A 246 -16.25 24.32 6.64
N LEU A 247 -15.76 24.25 7.88
CA LEU A 247 -16.59 24.06 9.07
C LEU A 247 -17.32 25.33 9.48
N ALA A 248 -16.74 26.50 9.20
CA ALA A 248 -17.41 27.78 9.42
C ALA A 248 -18.66 27.93 8.52
N ASP A 249 -18.68 27.24 7.37
CA ASP A 249 -19.72 27.35 6.35
C ASP A 249 -20.79 26.23 6.38
N SER A 250 -20.63 25.15 7.17
CA SER A 250 -21.54 23.99 7.09
C SER A 250 -21.94 23.36 8.43
N ASP A 251 -23.27 23.19 8.64
CA ASP A 251 -23.91 22.56 9.82
C ASP A 251 -23.73 21.02 9.92
N SER A 252 -22.85 20.40 9.13
CA SER A 252 -22.74 18.93 9.02
C SER A 252 -21.75 18.30 10.04
N LYS A 253 -22.19 18.18 11.29
CA LYS A 253 -21.35 17.83 12.48
C LYS A 253 -20.90 16.36 12.66
N GLY A 254 -21.08 15.45 11.71
CA GLY A 254 -20.97 14.00 11.99
C GLY A 254 -19.67 13.30 11.61
N MET A 255 -19.20 13.48 10.37
CA MET A 255 -18.26 12.54 9.74
C MET A 255 -16.79 12.98 9.79
N ASN A 256 -16.53 14.21 10.23
CA ASN A 256 -15.36 14.98 9.80
C ASN A 256 -14.33 15.25 10.92
N THR A 257 -14.71 15.10 12.21
CA THR A 257 -13.82 15.30 13.37
C THR A 257 -12.74 14.24 13.49
N ASN A 258 -13.04 12.99 13.13
CA ASN A 258 -12.06 11.90 13.16
C ASN A 258 -10.93 12.13 12.15
N CYS A 259 -11.24 12.71 10.98
CA CYS A 259 -10.23 13.08 9.99
C CYS A 259 -9.28 14.15 10.54
N LEU A 260 -9.82 15.20 11.18
CA LEU A 260 -9.01 16.25 11.79
C LEU A 260 -8.09 15.69 12.88
N VAL A 261 -8.61 14.81 13.75
CA VAL A 261 -7.81 14.15 14.80
C VAL A 261 -6.69 13.32 14.18
N ALA A 262 -6.96 12.58 13.10
CA ALA A 262 -5.93 11.81 12.40
C ALA A 262 -4.84 12.71 11.79
N CYS A 263 -5.20 13.85 11.19
CA CYS A 263 -4.25 14.84 10.69
C CYS A 263 -3.35 15.38 11.81
N LEU A 264 -3.93 15.76 12.95
CA LEU A 264 -3.20 16.28 14.11
C LEU A 264 -2.27 15.23 14.72
N ILE A 265 -2.71 13.97 14.85
CA ILE A 265 -1.86 12.87 15.31
C ILE A 265 -0.72 12.65 14.31
N THR A 266 -0.99 12.69 13.01
CA THR A 266 0.03 12.54 11.97
C THR A 266 1.10 13.64 12.09
N LEU A 267 0.69 14.90 12.25
CA LEU A 267 1.61 16.01 12.52
C LEU A 267 2.42 15.80 13.79
N TYR A 268 1.81 15.30 14.86
CA TYR A 268 2.51 14.95 16.09
C TYR A 268 3.58 13.89 15.89
N LEU A 269 3.29 12.85 15.11
CA LEU A 269 4.27 11.80 14.81
C LEU A 269 5.46 12.36 14.02
N PHE A 270 5.20 13.22 13.02
CA PHE A 270 6.28 13.91 12.30
C PHE A 270 7.09 14.85 13.22
N SER A 271 6.43 15.63 14.08
CA SER A 271 7.10 16.58 14.97
C SER A 271 7.96 15.87 16.02
N LYS A 272 7.50 14.72 16.54
CA LYS A 272 8.26 13.90 17.49
C LYS A 272 9.59 13.42 16.90
N ILE A 273 9.63 13.11 15.59
CA ILE A 273 10.79 12.50 14.92
C ILE A 273 11.68 13.56 14.26
N GLN A 274 11.08 14.63 13.72
CA GLN A 274 11.77 15.73 13.06
C GLN A 274 11.12 17.08 13.43
N PRO A 275 11.46 17.64 14.62
CA PRO A 275 10.83 18.86 15.14
C PRO A 275 10.94 20.08 14.22
N HIS A 276 12.06 20.20 13.52
CA HIS A 276 12.36 21.31 12.60
C HIS A 276 11.31 21.47 11.47
N LEU A 277 10.56 20.41 11.13
CA LEU A 277 9.50 20.48 10.10
C LEU A 277 8.34 21.40 10.52
N MET A 278 8.12 21.58 11.83
CA MET A 278 6.99 22.35 12.37
C MET A 278 7.31 23.83 12.59
N VAL A 279 8.59 24.23 12.56
CA VAL A 279 9.03 25.60 12.95
C VAL A 279 8.30 26.68 12.16
N LYS A 280 8.22 26.53 10.82
CA LYS A 280 7.54 27.52 9.97
C LYS A 280 6.01 27.55 10.13
N HIS A 281 5.43 26.48 10.68
CA HIS A 281 3.99 26.33 10.88
C HIS A 281 3.55 26.70 12.29
N ALA A 282 4.48 26.96 13.21
CA ALA A 282 4.19 27.21 14.62
C ALA A 282 3.28 28.43 14.82
N MET A 283 3.56 29.54 14.12
CA MET A 283 2.74 30.76 14.19
C MET A 283 1.34 30.53 13.58
N THR A 284 1.26 29.78 12.49
CA THR A 284 -0.01 29.42 11.85
C THR A 284 -0.88 28.56 12.76
N LEU A 285 -0.26 27.64 13.51
CA LEU A 285 -0.98 26.74 14.41
C LEU A 285 -1.26 27.36 15.80
N GLN A 286 -0.60 28.45 16.17
CA GLN A 286 -0.74 29.11 17.48
C GLN A 286 -2.20 29.45 17.87
N PRO A 287 -3.07 29.98 17.00
CA PRO A 287 -4.45 30.32 17.37
C PRO A 287 -5.28 29.11 17.80
N TYR A 288 -5.00 27.93 17.24
CA TYR A 288 -5.68 26.67 17.56
C TYR A 288 -5.35 26.14 18.96
N LEU A 289 -4.29 26.68 19.55
CA LEU A 289 -3.74 26.25 20.84
C LEU A 289 -4.18 27.18 21.97
N THR A 290 -4.53 28.43 21.64
CA THR A 290 -4.96 29.46 22.59
C THR A 290 -6.48 29.62 22.67
N THR A 291 -7.20 29.26 21.59
CA THR A 291 -8.66 29.27 21.60
C THR A 291 -9.16 28.14 22.49
N LYS A 292 -9.89 28.46 23.57
CA LYS A 292 -10.58 27.45 24.40
C LYS A 292 -11.46 26.61 23.48
N CYS A 293 -11.04 25.37 23.19
CA CYS A 293 -11.81 24.42 22.40
C CYS A 293 -13.26 24.38 22.91
N ASN A 294 -14.22 24.69 22.04
CA ASN A 294 -15.63 24.40 22.31
C ASN A 294 -15.73 22.90 22.67
N VAL A 295 -16.17 22.65 23.89
CA VAL A 295 -16.16 21.37 24.61
C VAL A 295 -16.87 20.23 23.85
N SER A 296 -17.60 20.53 22.78
CA SER A 296 -18.24 19.56 21.89
C SER A 296 -17.27 18.70 21.07
N ILE A 297 -16.11 19.21 20.64
CA ILE A 297 -15.17 18.47 19.76
C ILE A 297 -14.38 17.40 20.56
N LEU A 298 -14.13 17.64 21.85
CA LEU A 298 -13.41 16.72 22.73
C LEU A 298 -14.33 15.68 23.40
N SER A 299 -15.63 15.94 23.49
CA SER A 299 -16.58 15.08 24.22
C SER A 299 -16.78 13.69 23.59
N THR A 300 -16.70 13.57 22.26
CA THR A 300 -16.72 12.28 21.53
C THR A 300 -15.37 11.55 21.56
N CYS A 301 -14.29 12.19 22.01
CA CYS A 301 -12.97 11.60 22.18
C CYS A 301 -12.71 11.00 23.59
N THR A 302 -13.71 11.00 24.48
CA THR A 302 -13.54 10.71 25.93
C THR A 302 -13.39 9.23 26.31
N THR A 303 -13.44 8.27 25.39
CA THR A 303 -13.19 6.86 25.75
C THR A 303 -11.71 6.47 25.82
N SER A 304 -10.78 7.37 25.49
CA SER A 304 -9.34 7.13 25.70
C SER A 304 -8.69 8.33 26.36
N HIS A 305 -8.25 8.19 27.61
CA HIS A 305 -7.45 9.18 28.37
C HIS A 305 -6.14 9.64 27.67
N SER A 306 -5.81 9.14 26.47
CA SER A 306 -4.61 9.46 25.70
C SER A 306 -4.71 10.68 24.78
N THR A 307 -5.90 11.02 24.24
CA THR A 307 -6.04 12.01 23.16
C THR A 307 -5.92 13.46 23.62
N HIS A 308 -6.51 13.78 24.79
CA HIS A 308 -6.38 15.12 25.38
C HIS A 308 -4.94 15.41 25.85
N THR A 309 -4.22 14.35 26.23
CA THR A 309 -2.79 14.38 26.58
C THR A 309 -1.94 14.54 25.32
N GLN A 310 -2.28 13.89 24.21
CA GLN A 310 -1.53 13.99 22.93
C GLN A 310 -1.63 15.36 22.26
N ALA A 311 -2.80 16.03 22.26
CA ALA A 311 -2.92 17.39 21.72
C ALA A 311 -2.21 18.44 22.59
N LYS A 312 -2.28 18.29 23.93
CA LYS A 312 -1.50 19.11 24.87
C LYS A 312 -0.01 18.80 24.79
N VAL A 313 0.38 17.56 24.52
CA VAL A 313 1.77 17.16 24.29
C VAL A 313 2.24 17.70 22.95
N LEU A 314 1.46 17.70 21.87
CA LEU A 314 1.83 18.37 20.62
C LEU A 314 2.06 19.87 20.84
N TYR A 315 1.19 20.53 21.62
CA TYR A 315 1.41 21.92 22.01
C TYR A 315 2.66 22.09 22.85
N ILE A 316 2.84 21.31 23.91
CA ILE A 316 4.00 21.41 24.80
C ILE A 316 5.27 21.05 24.05
N TYR A 317 5.27 20.09 23.13
CA TYR A 317 6.43 19.67 22.36
C TYR A 317 6.81 20.71 21.31
N ILE A 318 5.84 21.22 20.54
CA ILE A 318 6.06 22.36 19.62
C ILE A 318 6.52 23.58 20.42
N TYR A 319 5.89 23.90 21.55
CA TYR A 319 6.22 25.08 22.35
C TYR A 319 7.55 24.95 23.10
N VAL A 320 7.92 23.76 23.57
CA VAL A 320 9.16 23.52 24.33
C VAL A 320 10.35 23.35 23.39
N GLU A 321 10.28 22.56 22.32
CA GLU A 321 11.42 22.40 21.39
C GLU A 321 11.62 23.58 20.45
N VAL A 322 10.56 24.28 20.03
CA VAL A 322 10.73 25.49 19.19
C VAL A 322 11.30 26.63 20.03
N ASN A 323 10.88 26.82 21.30
CA ASN A 323 11.49 27.84 22.16
C ASN A 323 12.89 27.47 22.67
N LEU A 324 13.17 26.19 22.97
CA LEU A 324 14.54 25.76 23.34
C LEU A 324 15.53 25.88 22.18
N ASN A 325 15.11 25.61 20.94
CA ASN A 325 15.97 25.76 19.77
C ASN A 325 16.06 27.19 19.23
N LEU A 326 15.05 28.04 19.46
CA LEU A 326 15.21 29.47 19.16
C LEU A 326 16.26 30.13 20.06
N HIS A 327 16.34 29.74 21.34
CA HIS A 327 17.38 30.25 22.23
C HIS A 327 18.80 29.82 21.81
N THR A 328 18.99 28.57 21.39
CA THR A 328 20.31 28.10 20.93
C THR A 328 20.72 28.62 19.55
N LEU A 329 19.76 29.02 18.70
CA LEU A 329 20.06 29.66 17.40
C LEU A 329 20.29 31.17 17.51
N LEU A 330 19.77 31.83 18.54
CA LEU A 330 20.03 33.25 18.83
C LEU A 330 21.31 33.49 19.65
N ASP A 331 21.83 32.48 20.35
CA ASP A 331 23.12 32.56 21.07
C ASP A 331 24.35 32.32 20.16
N HIS A 332 24.15 32.06 18.87
CA HIS A 332 25.21 31.85 17.88
C HIS A 332 25.18 32.82 16.68
N SER A 333 24.43 33.91 16.78
CA SER A 333 24.45 35.02 15.80
C SER A 333 25.21 36.23 16.30
#